data_AF-A0A3N7HNS7-F1
#
_entry.id   AF-A0A3N7HNS7-F1
#
_cell.length_a   1.000
_cell.length_b   1.000
_cell.length_c   1.000
_cell.angle_alpha   90.00
_cell.angle_beta   90.00
_cell.angle_gamma   90.00
#
_symmetry.space_group_name_H-M   'P 1'
#
loop_
_entity.id
_entity.type
_entity.pdbx_description
1 polymer ?
#
loop_
_entity_poly.entity_id
_entity_poly.type
_entity_poly.pdbx_seq_one_letter_code
_entity_poly.pdbx_strand_id
1 'polypeptide(L)' 'MAEKIRINKFLSESGYCSRRAADKLLEEGRITVNGVKPELGTKVS' A
#
# COMPACT_ATOMS: atom_id res chain seq x y z
N MET A 1 8.02 0.12 19.65
CA MET A 1 8.75 -0.16 18.39
C MET A 1 7.71 -0.45 17.34
N ALA A 2 7.43 0.49 16.44
CA ALA A 2 6.39 0.32 15.44
C ALA A 2 6.93 -0.47 14.24
N GLU A 3 6.46 -1.70 14.09
CA GLU A 3 6.82 -2.57 12.98
C GLU A 3 6.12 -2.06 11.71
N LYS A 4 6.87 -1.35 10.85
CA LYS A 4 6.31 -0.80 9.62
C LYS A 4 6.07 -1.90 8.58
N ILE A 5 4.81 -2.30 8.38
CA ILE A 5 4.39 -3.26 7.36
C ILE A 5 4.51 -2.61 5.97
N ARG A 6 5.09 -3.31 4.99
CA ARG A 6 5.14 -2.80 3.61
C ARG A 6 3.73 -2.71 3.03
N ILE A 7 3.42 -1.63 2.33
CA ILE A 7 2.13 -1.46 1.64
C ILE A 7 1.84 -2.63 0.69
N ASN A 8 2.86 -3.17 0.00
CA ASN A 8 2.71 -4.35 -0.87
C ASN A 8 2.33 -5.61 -0.09
N LYS A 9 2.81 -5.76 1.16
CA LYS A 9 2.43 -6.88 2.02
C LYS A 9 1.00 -6.70 2.52
N PHE A 10 0.65 -5.47 2.90
CA PHE A 10 -0.70 -5.12 3.32
C PHE A 10 -1.73 -5.34 2.19
N LEU A 11 -1.45 -4.89 0.97
CA LEU A 11 -2.31 -5.10 -0.21
C LEU A 11 -2.43 -6.58 -0.59
N SER A 12 -1.36 -7.36 -0.41
CA SER A 12 -1.41 -8.82 -0.59
C SER A 12 -2.22 -9.52 0.49
N GLU A 13 -2.05 -9.17 1.77
CA GLU A 13 -2.81 -9.76 2.89
C GLU A 13 -4.28 -9.37 2.87
N SER A 14 -4.57 -8.12 2.51
CA SER A 14 -5.93 -7.60 2.40
C SER A 14 -6.70 -8.21 1.22
N GLY A 15 -6.03 -8.99 0.36
CA GLY A 15 -6.65 -9.66 -0.80
C GLY A 15 -7.17 -8.68 -1.86
N TYR A 16 -6.83 -7.41 -1.75
CA TYR A 16 -7.44 -6.34 -2.52
C TYR A 16 -7.07 -6.43 -4.00
N CYS A 17 -5.83 -6.83 -4.32
CA CYS A 17 -5.38 -6.95 -5.70
C CYS A 17 -4.01 -7.62 -5.86
N SER A 18 -3.75 -8.14 -7.07
CA SER A 18 -2.42 -8.56 -7.51
C SER A 18 -1.42 -7.40 -7.46
N ARG A 19 -0.14 -7.70 -7.21
CA ARG A 19 0.95 -6.70 -7.08
C ARG A 19 0.87 -5.57 -8.12
N ARG A 20 0.72 -5.93 -9.41
CA ARG A 20 0.62 -4.97 -10.53
C ARG A 20 -0.61 -4.05 -10.49
N ALA A 21 -1.75 -4.58 -10.04
CA ALA A 21 -2.95 -3.76 -9.86
C ALA A 21 -2.82 -2.85 -8.64
N ALA A 22 -2.12 -3.34 -7.60
CA ALA A 22 -1.73 -2.55 -6.44
C ALA A 22 -0.86 -1.35 -6.86
N ASP A 23 0.13 -1.56 -7.74
CA ASP A 23 0.94 -0.49 -8.34
C ASP A 23 0.07 0.56 -9.04
N LYS A 24 -0.83 0.14 -9.94
CA LYS A 24 -1.75 1.06 -10.64
C LYS A 24 -2.64 1.87 -9.70
N LEU A 25 -3.21 1.22 -8.68
CA LEU A 25 -4.08 1.88 -7.71
C LEU A 25 -3.31 2.87 -6.82
N LEU A 26 -2.05 2.58 -6.54
CA LEU A 26 -1.13 3.48 -5.86
C LEU A 26 -0.80 4.69 -6.75
N GLU A 27 -0.49 4.44 -8.03
CA GLU A 27 -0.13 5.47 -9.01
C GLU A 27 -1.32 6.39 -9.35
N GLU A 28 -2.53 5.83 -9.44
CA GLU A 28 -3.79 6.60 -9.50
C GLU A 28 -4.06 7.37 -8.19
N GLY A 29 -3.32 7.10 -7.12
CA GLY A 29 -3.51 7.73 -5.81
C GLY A 29 -4.85 7.37 -5.18
N ARG A 30 -5.43 6.22 -5.54
CA ARG A 30 -6.65 5.66 -4.93
C ARG A 30 -6.39 5.01 -3.58
N ILE A 31 -5.13 4.79 -3.24
CA ILE A 31 -4.71 4.26 -1.95
C ILE A 31 -4.32 5.44 -1.08
N THR A 32 -4.94 5.53 0.09
CA THR A 32 -4.66 6.57 1.08
C THR A 32 -4.51 5.86 2.42
N VAL A 33 -3.38 6.04 3.09
CA VAL A 33 -3.13 5.44 4.39
C VAL A 33 -2.94 6.57 5.39
N ASN A 34 -3.82 6.61 6.39
CA ASN A 34 -3.84 7.67 7.40
C ASN A 34 -3.87 9.09 6.79
N GLY A 35 -4.58 9.26 5.67
CA GLY A 35 -4.70 10.55 4.98
C GLY A 35 -3.50 10.92 4.09
N VAL A 36 -2.45 10.11 4.06
CA VAL A 36 -1.27 10.31 3.21
C VAL A 36 -1.33 9.32 2.04
N LYS A 37 -1.05 9.78 0.81
CA LYS A 37 -0.85 8.88 -0.32
C LYS A 37 0.49 8.15 -0.13
N PRO A 38 0.50 6.84 0.15
CA PRO A 38 1.74 6.10 0.15
C PRO A 38 2.28 6.03 -1.27
N GLU A 39 3.60 6.11 -1.42
CA GLU A 39 4.29 5.87 -2.68
C GLU A 39 4.64 4.38 -2.82
N LEU A 40 5.02 3.95 -4.02
CA LEU A 40 5.49 2.59 -4.30
C LEU A 40 6.61 2.17 -3.36
N GLY A 41 6.35 1.13 -2.55
CA GLY A 41 7.31 0.64 -1.55
C GLY A 41 7.24 1.32 -0.17
N THR A 42 6.28 2.21 0.06
CA THR A 42 6.06 2.84 1.38
C THR A 42 5.76 1.80 2.45
N LYS A 43 6.30 2.01 3.65
CA LYS A 43 6.02 1.17 4.82
C LYS A 43 5.05 1.90 5.76
N VAL A 44 3.93 1.26 6.07
CA VAL A 44 2.84 1.76 6.90
C VAL A 44 2.95 1.23 8.33
N SER A 45 2.56 2.05 9.30
CA SER A 45 2.61 1.80 10.75
C SER A 45 1.23 1.89 11.35
#